data_AF-A0A1G4BJC8-F1
#
_entry.id   AF-A0A1G4BJC8-F1
#
_cell.length_a   1.000
_cell.length_b   1.000
_cell.length_c   1.000
_cell.angle_alpha   90.00
_cell.angle_beta   90.00
_cell.angle_gamma   90.00
#
_symmetry.space_group_name_H-M   'P 1'
#
loop_
_entity.id
_entity.type
_entity.pdbx_description
1 polymer ?
#
loop_
_entity_poly.entity_id
_entity_poly.type
_entity_poly.pdbx_seq_one_letter_code
_entity_poly.pdbx_strand_id
1 'polypeptide(L)'
;MLKRFRTLWNIKSFLVCQKIVAVHAGVDAARQSGLWGFNGEERIALVPVEDHERVGKYANFNRIYGSTEDIQTKGFFQGLDQGSAQWPMQQELLRVWKARFLLGRWHDQQAEFGLQKEEDWNVTPVPGLFGAIDSGLENWKLKEDSKWAKASLPMVPRVQWVYMFRLCLDDPDCGNLISLAEVAGSDDNKRAWKRI
;
A
#
# COMPACT_ATOMS: atom_id res chain seq x y z
N MET A 1 -10.75 12.99 13.88
CA MET A 1 -9.99 11.99 13.08
C MET A 1 -10.59 10.58 13.17
N LEU A 2 -11.12 10.15 14.33
CA LEU A 2 -11.65 8.78 14.58
C LEU A 2 -12.87 8.33 13.72
N LYS A 3 -13.81 9.22 13.38
CA LYS A 3 -15.02 8.85 12.59
C LYS A 3 -14.72 8.22 11.21
N ARG A 4 -13.53 8.45 10.63
CA ARG A 4 -13.13 7.88 9.32
C ARG A 4 -12.58 6.44 9.41
N PHE A 5 -12.27 5.94 10.60
CA PHE A 5 -11.74 4.57 10.75
C PHE A 5 -12.83 3.51 10.81
N ARG A 6 -14.04 3.86 11.25
CA ARG A 6 -15.17 2.91 11.35
C ARG A 6 -15.52 2.26 10.01
N THR A 7 -15.40 3.02 8.91
CA THR A 7 -15.64 2.51 7.55
C THR A 7 -14.64 1.44 7.14
N LEU A 8 -13.48 1.36 7.79
CA LEU A 8 -12.41 0.40 7.49
C LEU A 8 -12.59 -0.93 8.24
N TRP A 9 -13.51 -1.03 9.22
CA TRP A 9 -13.63 -2.23 10.06
C TRP A 9 -14.18 -3.46 9.38
N ASN A 10 -14.94 -3.26 8.30
CA ASN A 10 -15.53 -4.34 7.51
C ASN A 10 -14.65 -4.74 6.32
N ILE A 11 -13.56 -4.01 6.09
CA ILE A 11 -12.61 -4.32 5.03
C ILE A 11 -11.79 -5.53 5.47
N LYS A 12 -11.78 -6.59 4.66
CA LYS A 12 -11.04 -7.82 4.98
C LYS A 12 -9.58 -7.77 4.52
N SER A 13 -9.30 -6.95 3.52
CA SER A 13 -7.96 -6.85 2.92
C SER A 13 -7.69 -5.47 2.32
N PHE A 14 -6.45 -5.02 2.44
CA PHE A 14 -5.92 -3.85 1.76
C PHE A 14 -4.83 -4.26 0.76
N LEU A 15 -4.89 -3.67 -0.43
CA LEU A 15 -3.76 -3.67 -1.36
C LEU A 15 -2.95 -2.41 -1.09
N VAL A 16 -1.67 -2.58 -0.75
CA VAL A 16 -0.75 -1.46 -0.52
C VAL A 16 0.29 -1.45 -1.62
N CYS A 17 0.23 -0.41 -2.45
CA CYS A 17 1.15 -0.24 -3.56
C CYS A 17 2.54 0.15 -3.02
N GLN A 18 3.52 -0.73 -3.22
CA GLN A 18 4.91 -0.49 -2.82
C GLN A 18 5.63 0.41 -3.83
N LYS A 19 5.35 0.22 -5.12
CA LYS A 19 5.91 1.02 -6.21
C LYS A 19 5.02 1.01 -7.44
N ILE A 20 4.97 2.14 -8.12
CA ILE A 20 4.39 2.29 -9.45
C ILE A 20 5.54 2.19 -10.45
N VAL A 21 5.39 1.34 -11.46
CA VAL A 21 6.37 1.07 -12.50
C VAL A 21 5.72 1.35 -13.84
N ALA A 22 6.15 2.43 -14.49
CA ALA A 22 5.68 2.80 -15.82
C ALA A 22 6.59 2.15 -16.86
N VAL A 23 6.09 1.23 -17.67
CA VAL A 23 6.85 0.62 -18.76
C VAL A 23 6.47 1.37 -20.03
N HIS A 24 7.41 2.10 -20.61
CA HIS A 24 7.19 2.79 -21.87
C HIS A 24 7.55 1.88 -23.04
N ALA A 25 6.66 1.75 -24.02
CA ALA A 25 6.90 0.93 -25.20
C ALA A 25 6.18 1.49 -26.44
N GLY A 26 6.67 1.15 -27.63
CA GLY A 26 6.00 1.46 -28.89
C GLY A 26 4.60 0.84 -29.00
N VAL A 27 3.72 1.50 -29.77
CA VAL A 27 2.28 1.16 -29.89
C VAL A 27 2.02 -0.31 -30.23
N ASP A 28 2.81 -0.92 -31.13
CA ASP A 28 2.60 -2.31 -31.54
C ASP A 28 2.97 -3.30 -30.43
N ALA A 29 4.09 -3.07 -29.74
CA ALA A 29 4.51 -3.88 -28.59
C ALA A 29 3.53 -3.73 -27.42
N ALA A 30 3.05 -2.49 -27.20
CA ALA A 30 2.03 -2.19 -26.22
C ALA A 30 0.76 -3.01 -26.45
N ARG A 31 0.22 -3.01 -27.68
CA ARG A 31 -0.96 -3.79 -28.07
C ARG A 31 -0.79 -5.30 -27.87
N GLN A 32 0.40 -5.83 -28.15
CA GLN A 32 0.69 -7.27 -28.03
C GLN A 32 0.96 -7.73 -26.60
N SER A 33 1.25 -6.81 -25.68
CA SER A 33 1.60 -7.13 -24.29
C SER A 33 0.44 -7.75 -23.48
N GLY A 34 -0.81 -7.57 -23.92
CA GLY A 34 -2.01 -7.87 -23.11
C GLY A 34 -2.25 -6.88 -21.96
N LEU A 35 -1.31 -5.95 -21.72
CA LEU A 35 -1.35 -4.87 -20.75
C LEU A 35 -1.89 -3.57 -21.34
N TRP A 36 -2.31 -3.59 -22.60
CA TRP A 36 -3.01 -2.51 -23.25
C TRP A 36 -4.52 -2.73 -23.16
N GLY A 37 -5.24 -1.77 -22.58
CA GLY A 37 -6.70 -1.75 -22.53
C GLY A 37 -7.31 -1.27 -23.84
N PHE A 38 -8.60 -1.55 -24.07
CA PHE A 38 -9.33 -0.93 -25.18
C PHE A 38 -9.53 0.58 -24.88
N ASN A 39 -9.45 1.41 -25.93
CA ASN A 39 -9.59 2.87 -25.96
C ASN A 39 -10.14 3.54 -24.68
N GLY A 40 -9.29 4.30 -24.00
CA GLY A 40 -9.67 5.23 -22.93
C GLY A 40 -9.29 4.81 -21.50
N GLU A 41 -8.95 3.54 -21.27
CA GLU A 41 -8.54 3.05 -19.96
C GLU A 41 -7.15 2.40 -20.05
N GLU A 42 -6.14 3.07 -19.51
CA GLU A 42 -4.82 2.49 -19.32
C GLU A 42 -4.93 1.32 -18.33
N ARG A 43 -4.58 0.11 -18.78
CA ARG A 43 -4.63 -1.07 -17.92
C ARG A 43 -3.51 -0.97 -16.88
N ILE A 44 -3.92 -0.75 -15.64
CA ILE A 44 -3.06 -0.90 -14.47
C ILE A 44 -3.08 -2.38 -14.05
N ALA A 45 -1.90 -2.99 -13.95
CA ALA A 45 -1.76 -4.32 -13.40
C ALA A 45 -1.22 -4.26 -11.98
N LEU A 46 -2.01 -4.74 -11.01
CA LEU A 46 -1.58 -4.94 -9.64
C LEU A 46 -1.00 -6.34 -9.50
N VAL A 47 0.30 -6.42 -9.24
CA VAL A 47 1.03 -7.68 -9.13
C VAL A 47 1.53 -7.83 -7.70
N PRO A 48 1.19 -8.93 -7.00
CA PRO A 48 1.73 -9.18 -5.68
C PRO A 48 3.26 -9.19 -5.70
N VAL A 49 3.88 -8.60 -4.68
CA VAL A 49 5.35 -8.45 -4.62
C VAL A 49 6.04 -9.82 -4.55
N GLU A 50 5.37 -10.80 -3.95
CA GLU A 50 5.75 -12.20 -3.86
C GLU A 50 5.57 -12.99 -5.17
N ASP A 51 4.84 -12.45 -6.16
CA ASP A 51 4.62 -13.11 -7.45
C ASP A 51 5.79 -12.85 -8.40
N HIS A 52 6.93 -13.47 -8.08
CA HIS A 52 8.17 -13.32 -8.83
C HIS A 52 8.04 -13.74 -10.30
N GLU A 53 7.17 -14.69 -10.62
CA GLU A 53 6.92 -15.12 -11.99
C GLU A 53 6.26 -13.99 -12.80
N ARG A 54 5.19 -13.39 -12.26
CA ARG A 54 4.55 -12.25 -12.93
C ARG A 54 5.47 -11.06 -13.02
N VAL A 55 6.17 -10.69 -11.93
CA VAL A 55 7.14 -9.59 -11.96
C VAL A 55 8.22 -9.85 -13.02
N GLY A 56 8.71 -11.08 -13.14
CA GLY A 56 9.67 -11.49 -14.17
C GLY A 56 9.15 -11.34 -15.60
N LYS A 57 7.84 -11.58 -15.83
CA LYS A 57 7.22 -11.31 -17.14
C LYS A 57 7.30 -9.83 -17.52
N TYR A 58 7.04 -8.91 -16.58
CA TYR A 58 7.19 -7.47 -16.84
C TYR A 58 8.65 -7.06 -17.04
N ALA A 59 9.58 -7.64 -16.26
CA ALA A 59 11.01 -7.40 -16.43
C ALA A 59 11.49 -7.81 -17.82
N ASN A 60 11.07 -9.00 -18.29
CA ASN A 60 11.41 -9.48 -19.61
C ASN A 60 10.76 -8.66 -20.73
N PHE A 61 9.49 -8.25 -20.55
CA PHE A 61 8.82 -7.36 -21.51
C PHE A 61 9.58 -6.01 -21.63
N ASN A 62 9.90 -5.37 -20.51
CA ASN A 62 10.66 -4.12 -20.48
C ASN A 62 12.05 -4.26 -21.10
N ARG A 63 12.70 -5.42 -20.94
CA ARG A 63 14.01 -5.67 -21.56
C ARG A 63 13.94 -5.76 -23.09
N ILE A 64 12.85 -6.31 -23.63
CA ILE A 64 12.70 -6.55 -25.08
C ILE A 64 12.12 -5.31 -25.78
N TYR A 65 11.11 -4.68 -25.18
CA TYR A 65 10.31 -3.63 -25.81
C TYR A 65 10.32 -2.30 -25.07
N GLY A 66 10.90 -2.27 -23.86
CA GLY A 66 10.91 -1.07 -23.04
C GLY A 66 11.83 0.01 -23.62
N SER A 67 11.41 1.26 -23.47
CA SER A 67 12.19 2.42 -23.86
C SER A 67 13.58 2.41 -23.23
N THR A 68 14.59 2.76 -24.02
CA THR A 68 15.96 2.86 -23.50
C THR A 68 16.17 4.06 -22.60
N GLU A 69 15.28 5.05 -22.65
CA GLU A 69 15.36 6.30 -21.90
C GLU A 69 14.75 6.20 -20.49
N ASP A 70 13.98 5.14 -20.21
CA ASP A 70 13.35 4.92 -18.91
C ASP A 70 14.34 4.31 -17.89
N ILE A 71 15.20 5.17 -17.37
CA ILE A 71 16.22 4.82 -16.37
C ILE A 71 15.58 4.32 -15.06
N GLN A 72 14.43 4.88 -14.65
CA GLN A 72 13.79 4.53 -13.38
C GLN A 72 13.21 3.11 -13.42
N THR A 73 12.59 2.73 -14.52
CA THR A 73 12.04 1.38 -14.73
C THR A 73 13.15 0.35 -14.88
N LYS A 74 14.23 0.70 -15.58
CA LYS A 74 15.44 -0.14 -15.63
C LYS A 74 16.04 -0.37 -14.25
N GLY A 75 16.21 0.70 -13.47
CA GLY A 75 16.74 0.62 -12.10
C GLY A 75 15.84 -0.19 -11.16
N PHE A 76 14.52 -0.14 -11.33
CA PHE A 76 13.60 -1.00 -10.60
C PHE A 76 13.88 -2.48 -10.86
N PHE A 77 13.88 -2.91 -12.13
CA PHE A 77 14.04 -4.32 -12.46
C PHE A 77 15.44 -4.86 -12.11
N GLN A 78 16.48 -4.03 -12.21
CA GLN A 78 17.84 -4.38 -11.76
C GLN A 78 17.94 -4.52 -10.23
N GLY A 79 17.14 -3.77 -9.47
CA GLY A 79 17.11 -3.81 -8.02
C GLY A 79 16.32 -4.98 -7.41
N LEU A 80 15.54 -5.72 -8.21
CA LEU A 80 14.76 -6.87 -7.73
C LEU A 80 15.66 -8.05 -7.31
N ASP A 81 16.81 -8.24 -7.97
CA ASP A 81 17.74 -9.34 -7.72
C ASP A 81 18.58 -9.15 -6.43
N GLN A 82 18.60 -7.94 -5.85
CA GLN A 82 19.46 -7.60 -4.71
C GLN A 82 18.84 -7.88 -3.34
N GLY A 83 17.67 -8.53 -3.28
CA GLY A 83 16.94 -8.77 -2.04
C GLY A 83 16.36 -7.47 -1.49
N SER A 84 15.04 -7.35 -1.48
CA SER A 84 14.42 -6.06 -1.16
C SER A 84 14.79 -5.62 0.26
N ALA A 85 15.62 -4.57 0.37
CA ALA A 85 15.86 -3.82 1.61
C ALA A 85 14.57 -3.23 2.22
N GLN A 86 13.43 -3.42 1.55
CA GLN A 86 12.12 -2.91 1.90
C GLN A 86 11.33 -3.85 2.83
N TRP A 87 11.74 -5.12 2.97
CA TRP A 87 11.03 -6.07 3.84
C TRP A 87 10.98 -5.64 5.33
N PRO A 88 12.08 -5.17 5.96
CA PRO A 88 12.03 -4.68 7.34
C PRO A 88 11.07 -3.48 7.50
N MET A 89 11.08 -2.57 6.54
CA MET A 89 10.17 -1.41 6.52
C MET A 89 8.71 -1.83 6.36
N GLN A 90 8.43 -2.81 5.50
CA GLN A 90 7.08 -3.37 5.33
C GLN A 90 6.59 -3.99 6.64
N GLN A 91 7.42 -4.80 7.30
CA GLN A 91 7.05 -5.41 8.59
C GLN A 91 6.77 -4.36 9.65
N GLU A 92 7.55 -3.28 9.69
CA GLU A 92 7.32 -2.18 10.63
C GLU A 92 5.99 -1.45 10.34
N LEU A 93 5.72 -1.14 9.07
CA LEU A 93 4.45 -0.51 8.67
C LEU A 93 3.24 -1.40 9.01
N LEU A 94 3.36 -2.71 8.81
CA LEU A 94 2.32 -3.67 9.20
C LEU A 94 2.08 -3.68 10.70
N ARG A 95 3.15 -3.68 11.50
CA ARG A 95 3.08 -3.65 12.97
C ARG A 95 2.37 -2.39 13.47
N VAL A 96 2.79 -1.22 13.00
CA VAL A 96 2.21 0.08 13.36
C VAL A 96 0.75 0.16 12.93
N TRP A 97 0.44 -0.27 11.71
CA TRP A 97 -0.93 -0.27 11.19
C TRP A 97 -1.85 -1.20 11.99
N LYS A 98 -1.41 -2.43 12.32
CA LYS A 98 -2.16 -3.37 13.16
C LYS A 98 -2.45 -2.78 14.53
N ALA A 99 -1.45 -2.15 15.17
CA ALA A 99 -1.63 -1.50 16.47
C ALA A 99 -2.68 -0.38 16.42
N ARG A 100 -2.61 0.48 15.40
CA ARG A 100 -3.58 1.56 15.17
C ARG A 100 -4.99 1.04 14.94
N PHE A 101 -5.13 0.01 14.12
CA PHE A 101 -6.43 -0.60 13.83
C PHE A 101 -7.07 -1.15 15.11
N LEU A 102 -6.31 -1.92 15.89
CA LEU A 102 -6.79 -2.53 17.12
C LEU A 102 -7.16 -1.48 18.17
N LEU A 103 -6.34 -0.45 18.38
CA LEU A 103 -6.69 0.60 19.34
C LEU A 103 -7.92 1.40 18.89
N GLY A 104 -8.00 1.78 17.61
CA GLY A 104 -9.18 2.47 17.08
C GLY A 104 -10.45 1.66 17.32
N ARG A 105 -10.39 0.35 17.09
CA ARG A 105 -11.49 -0.57 17.36
C ARG A 105 -11.79 -0.69 18.85
N TRP A 106 -10.77 -0.83 19.70
CA TRP A 106 -10.90 -0.92 21.15
C TRP A 106 -11.60 0.31 21.72
N HIS A 107 -11.14 1.52 21.37
CA HIS A 107 -11.73 2.76 21.85
C HIS A 107 -13.20 2.91 21.46
N ASP A 108 -13.56 2.53 20.23
CA ASP A 108 -14.93 2.64 19.79
C ASP A 108 -15.86 1.60 20.42
N GLN A 109 -15.32 0.44 20.83
CA GLN A 109 -16.03 -0.64 21.50
C GLN A 109 -16.03 -0.50 23.03
N GLN A 110 -15.23 0.42 23.58
CA GLN A 110 -14.96 0.49 25.01
C GLN A 110 -16.22 0.64 25.85
N ALA A 111 -17.08 1.60 25.51
CA ALA A 111 -18.30 1.87 26.28
C ALA A 111 -19.36 0.77 26.11
N GLU A 112 -19.46 0.18 24.92
CA GLU A 112 -20.47 -0.83 24.58
C GLU A 112 -20.16 -2.18 25.24
N PHE A 113 -18.88 -2.58 25.24
CA PHE A 113 -18.45 -3.89 25.74
C PHE A 113 -17.81 -3.83 27.13
N GLY A 114 -17.79 -2.64 27.76
CA GLY A 114 -17.19 -2.44 29.08
C GLY A 114 -15.69 -2.74 29.10
N LEU A 115 -14.98 -2.47 28.00
CA LEU A 115 -13.57 -2.85 27.85
C LEU A 115 -12.68 -2.09 28.84
N GLN A 116 -11.79 -2.82 29.49
CA GLN A 116 -10.85 -2.27 30.46
C GLN A 116 -9.43 -2.40 29.94
N LYS A 117 -8.70 -1.30 30.09
CA LYS A 117 -7.37 -1.14 29.53
C LYS A 117 -6.40 -2.18 30.11
N GLU A 118 -6.49 -2.40 31.42
CA GLU A 118 -5.69 -3.32 32.22
C GLU A 118 -6.00 -4.78 31.87
N GLU A 119 -7.21 -5.06 31.37
CA GLU A 119 -7.63 -6.39 30.95
C GLU A 119 -7.16 -6.72 29.54
N ASP A 120 -7.20 -5.76 28.60
CA ASP A 120 -6.97 -6.01 27.17
C ASP A 120 -5.55 -5.67 26.68
N TRP A 121 -4.79 -4.87 27.44
CA TRP A 121 -3.47 -4.40 27.04
C TRP A 121 -2.42 -4.65 28.14
N ASN A 122 -1.25 -5.15 27.73
CA ASN A 122 -0.07 -5.31 28.60
C ASN A 122 0.71 -4.00 28.71
N VAL A 123 0.80 -3.27 27.61
CA VAL A 123 1.41 -1.93 27.56
C VAL A 123 0.58 -1.08 26.62
N THR A 124 0.22 0.10 27.10
CA THR A 124 -0.46 1.16 26.35
C THR A 124 0.37 2.43 26.44
N PRO A 125 0.35 3.30 25.44
CA PRO A 125 1.05 4.57 25.57
C PRO A 125 0.28 5.47 26.54
N VAL A 126 0.97 6.51 26.98
CA VAL A 126 0.37 7.58 27.76
C VAL A 126 -0.48 8.47 26.81
N PRO A 127 -1.71 8.87 27.20
CA PRO A 127 -2.49 9.84 26.43
C PRO A 127 -1.73 11.16 26.32
N GLY A 128 -1.38 11.57 25.11
CA GLY A 128 -0.60 12.80 24.86
C GLY A 128 0.23 12.76 23.57
N LEU A 129 0.51 11.56 23.06
CA LEU A 129 1.30 11.33 21.85
C LEU A 129 0.50 11.23 20.55
N PHE A 130 -0.80 11.55 20.55
CA PHE A 130 -1.61 11.58 19.33
C PHE A 130 -1.30 12.79 18.42
N GLY A 131 -0.34 13.64 18.79
CA GLY A 131 0.05 14.86 18.05
C GLY A 131 1.53 14.95 17.65
N ALA A 132 2.40 14.09 18.17
CA ALA A 132 3.81 14.03 17.77
C ALA A 132 4.07 12.67 17.09
N ILE A 133 3.92 12.67 15.76
CA ILE A 133 4.29 11.62 14.79
C ILE A 133 4.64 10.28 15.46
N ASP A 134 3.63 9.46 15.75
CA ASP A 134 3.71 8.01 16.00
C ASP A 134 4.72 7.44 17.01
N SER A 135 5.43 8.27 17.76
CA SER A 135 6.42 7.78 18.71
C SER A 135 5.75 7.02 19.85
N GLY A 136 6.17 5.77 20.06
CA GLY A 136 5.67 4.89 21.10
C GLY A 136 4.56 3.93 20.68
N LEU A 137 4.08 3.92 19.43
CA LEU A 137 3.17 2.88 18.91
C LEU A 137 3.82 1.49 18.94
N GLU A 138 5.12 1.45 18.69
CA GLU A 138 5.99 0.27 18.77
C GLU A 138 6.04 -0.38 20.16
N ASN A 139 5.70 0.38 21.20
CA ASN A 139 5.74 -0.08 22.59
C ASN A 139 4.42 -0.69 23.05
N TRP A 140 3.38 -0.67 22.22
CA TRP A 140 2.09 -1.21 22.60
C TRP A 140 2.14 -2.72 22.56
N LYS A 141 1.65 -3.33 23.62
CA LYS A 141 1.58 -4.79 23.72
C LYS A 141 0.14 -5.16 24.02
N LEU A 142 -0.53 -5.70 23.00
CA LEU A 142 -1.84 -6.31 23.18
C LEU A 142 -1.71 -7.51 24.14
N LYS A 143 -2.68 -7.68 25.03
CA LYS A 143 -2.81 -8.93 25.78
C LYS A 143 -3.56 -9.93 24.90
N GLU A 144 -2.82 -10.67 24.08
CA GLU A 144 -3.39 -11.56 23.05
C GLU A 144 -4.32 -12.65 23.61
N ASP A 145 -4.15 -13.00 24.89
CA ASP A 145 -4.98 -13.96 25.61
C ASP A 145 -6.30 -13.38 26.14
N SER A 146 -6.46 -12.05 26.16
CA SER A 146 -7.72 -11.39 26.55
C SER A 146 -8.87 -11.81 25.63
N LYS A 147 -10.09 -11.82 26.18
CA LYS A 147 -11.30 -12.19 25.43
C LYS A 147 -11.50 -11.28 24.21
N TRP A 148 -11.30 -9.97 24.40
CA TRP A 148 -11.46 -8.99 23.34
C TRP A 148 -10.39 -9.15 22.24
N ALA A 149 -9.12 -9.38 22.61
CA ALA A 149 -8.05 -9.58 21.63
C ALA A 149 -8.31 -10.81 20.74
N LYS A 150 -8.71 -11.94 21.34
CA LYS A 150 -9.04 -13.17 20.60
C LYS A 150 -10.19 -12.96 19.60
N ALA A 151 -11.18 -12.15 19.96
CA ALA A 151 -12.29 -11.82 19.07
C ALA A 151 -11.88 -10.83 17.96
N SER A 152 -11.00 -9.87 18.28
CA SER A 152 -10.66 -8.76 17.39
C SER A 152 -9.51 -9.04 16.43
N LEU A 153 -8.53 -9.86 16.83
CA LEU A 153 -7.35 -10.19 16.03
C LEU A 153 -7.70 -10.81 14.66
N PRO A 154 -8.64 -11.77 14.55
CA PRO A 154 -9.06 -12.32 13.26
C PRO A 154 -9.74 -11.29 12.35
N MET A 155 -10.21 -10.18 12.93
CA MET A 155 -10.87 -9.09 12.19
C MET A 155 -9.88 -8.05 11.69
N VAL A 156 -8.58 -8.17 12.01
CA VAL A 156 -7.54 -7.30 11.47
C VAL A 156 -7.45 -7.56 9.96
N PRO A 157 -7.67 -6.54 9.12
CA PRO A 157 -7.58 -6.69 7.67
C PRO A 157 -6.19 -7.20 7.24
N ARG A 158 -6.15 -8.09 6.25
CA ARG A 158 -4.88 -8.53 5.67
C ARG A 158 -4.30 -7.45 4.79
N VAL A 159 -3.00 -7.21 4.85
CA VAL A 159 -2.33 -6.30 3.94
C VAL A 159 -1.55 -7.12 2.93
N GLN A 160 -1.79 -6.86 1.65
CA GLN A 160 -1.05 -7.44 0.55
C GLN A 160 -0.28 -6.34 -0.17
N TRP A 161 1.02 -6.53 -0.28
CA TRP A 161 1.90 -5.60 -0.97
C TRP A 161 1.86 -5.89 -2.47
N VAL A 162 1.70 -4.85 -3.27
CA VAL A 162 1.64 -4.97 -4.73
C VAL A 162 2.56 -3.98 -5.41
N TYR A 163 3.12 -4.39 -6.54
CA TYR A 163 3.63 -3.49 -7.55
C TYR A 163 2.50 -3.11 -8.51
N MET A 164 2.44 -1.84 -8.86
CA MET A 164 1.52 -1.32 -9.85
C MET A 164 2.27 -1.12 -11.15
N PHE A 165 2.06 -2.00 -12.13
CA PHE A 165 2.62 -1.83 -13.46
C PHE A 165 1.63 -1.07 -14.34
N ARG A 166 2.12 -0.03 -15.01
CA ARG A 166 1.40 0.74 -16.01
C ARG A 166 2.18 0.68 -17.31
N LEU A 167 1.51 0.38 -18.41
CA LEU A 167 2.10 0.46 -19.73
C LEU A 167 1.81 1.85 -20.32
N CYS A 168 2.85 2.56 -20.74
CA CYS A 168 2.78 3.87 -21.35
C CYS A 168 3.24 3.77 -22.81
N LEU A 169 2.67 4.60 -23.69
CA LEU A 169 3.18 4.69 -25.06
C LEU A 169 4.44 5.55 -25.08
N ASP A 170 5.43 5.11 -25.84
CA ASP A 170 6.52 5.96 -26.32
C ASP A 170 5.97 6.91 -27.40
N ASP A 171 5.16 7.87 -26.98
CA ASP A 171 4.75 9.00 -27.80
C ASP A 171 5.57 10.22 -27.37
N PRO A 172 6.30 10.92 -28.26
CA PRO A 172 6.98 12.17 -27.92
C PRO A 172 6.05 13.25 -27.33
N ASP A 173 4.72 13.15 -27.53
CA ASP A 173 3.73 14.04 -26.93
C ASP A 173 3.22 13.58 -25.53
N CYS A 174 3.62 12.40 -25.05
CA CYS A 174 3.33 11.93 -23.68
C CYS A 174 4.28 12.52 -22.60
N GLY A 175 5.14 13.47 -22.98
CA GLY A 175 6.12 14.14 -22.10
C GLY A 175 5.56 14.97 -20.95
N ASN A 176 4.25 14.92 -20.66
CA ASN A 176 3.60 15.64 -19.57
C ASN A 176 2.63 14.77 -18.76
N LEU A 177 2.86 13.46 -18.65
CA LEU A 177 2.20 12.68 -17.60
C LEU A 177 2.82 13.04 -16.25
N ILE A 178 2.17 14.03 -15.62
CA ILE A 178 2.31 14.47 -14.23
C ILE A 178 3.00 13.40 -13.39
N SER A 179 4.21 13.74 -12.93
CA SER A 179 4.87 13.04 -11.85
C SER A 179 3.88 12.86 -10.70
N LEU A 180 3.36 11.64 -10.53
CA LEU A 180 2.53 11.28 -9.37
C LEU A 180 3.32 11.44 -8.05
N ALA A 181 4.64 11.66 -8.12
CA ALA A 181 5.45 12.05 -6.97
C ALA A 181 5.23 13.52 -6.55
N GLU A 182 4.82 14.43 -7.44
CA GLU A 182 4.46 15.81 -7.09
C GLU A 182 3.02 15.92 -6.54
N VAL A 183 2.16 14.97 -6.89
CA VAL A 183 0.77 14.91 -6.45
C VAL A 183 0.65 14.47 -4.97
N ALA A 184 1.72 13.93 -4.38
CA ALA A 184 1.77 13.54 -2.97
C ALA A 184 2.12 14.72 -2.01
N GLY A 185 2.47 15.90 -2.54
CA GLY A 185 2.97 17.03 -1.74
C GLY A 185 2.05 18.24 -1.58
N SER A 186 0.90 18.29 -2.27
CA SER A 186 -0.01 19.45 -2.23
C SER A 186 -1.27 19.17 -1.41
N ASP A 187 -1.58 20.10 -0.49
CA ASP A 187 -2.72 20.07 0.43
C ASP A 187 -4.10 20.06 -0.25
N ASP A 188 -4.16 20.27 -1.57
CA ASP A 188 -5.39 20.30 -2.36
C ASP A 188 -5.99 18.91 -2.65
N ASN A 189 -5.26 17.82 -2.35
CA ASN A 189 -5.68 16.46 -2.70
C ASN A 189 -6.74 15.82 -1.79
N LYS A 190 -7.28 16.57 -0.82
CA LYS A 190 -8.39 16.10 0.03
C LYS A 190 -9.74 16.01 -0.72
N ARG A 191 -9.84 16.46 -1.98
CA ARG A 191 -11.09 16.44 -2.76
C ARG A 191 -11.21 15.34 -3.83
N ALA A 192 -10.12 14.70 -4.27
CA ALA A 192 -10.17 13.73 -5.37
C ALA A 192 -10.72 12.34 -5.00
N TRP A 193 -10.70 11.94 -3.73
CA TRP A 193 -11.13 10.60 -3.28
C TRP A 193 -12.66 10.43 -3.10
N LYS A 194 -13.49 11.32 -3.67
CA LYS A 194 -14.95 11.30 -3.43
C LYS A 194 -15.79 10.62 -4.50
N ARG A 195 -15.21 10.13 -5.61
CA ARG A 195 -15.92 9.33 -6.62
C ARG A 195 -14.97 8.36 -7.32
N ILE A 196 -14.67 7.26 -6.66
CA ILE A 196 -14.52 5.92 -7.26
C ILE A 196 -15.21 4.96 -6.30
#